data_AF-A0AAV3XTQ4-F1
#
_entry.id   AF-A0AAV3XTQ4-F1
#
_cell.length_a   1.000
_cell.length_b   1.000
_cell.length_c   1.000
_cell.angle_alpha   90.00
_cell.angle_beta   90.00
_cell.angle_gamma   90.00
#
_symmetry.space_group_name_H-M   'P 1'
#
loop_
_entity.id
_entity.type
_entity.pdbx_description
1 polymer ?
#
loop_
_entity_poly.entity_id
_entity_poly.type
_entity_poly.pdbx_seq_one_letter_code
_entity_poly.pdbx_strand_id
1 'polypeptide(L)'
;MVRVMWNGSKYEGHCAGLKGVYGNFMCYDEAVEDYCCGTCGKFHAGIKGCEYGDWYGHCNHFTQDEICYYFSHICCLFCHPDQGDLRLSGPPSGQDASDEARTRDRRVPANLRADSLATVPPTPSLK
;
A
#
# COMPACT_ATOMS: atom_id res chain seq x y z
N MET A 1 24.47 -8.45 8.18
CA MET A 1 24.45 -7.98 9.59
C MET A 1 24.62 -6.48 9.55
N VAL A 2 23.78 -5.74 10.25
CA VAL A 2 23.71 -4.27 10.28
C VAL A 2 24.49 -3.79 11.48
N ARG A 3 25.27 -2.73 11.30
CA ARG A 3 26.03 -2.07 12.37
C ARG A 3 25.79 -0.57 12.28
N VAL A 4 25.10 -0.01 13.26
CA VAL A 4 24.79 1.43 13.31
C VAL A 4 25.04 2.00 14.69
N MET A 5 25.32 3.30 14.76
CA MET A 5 25.44 4.04 16.01
C MET A 5 24.24 4.96 16.15
N TRP A 6 23.46 4.78 17.21
CA TRP A 6 22.28 5.59 17.49
C TRP A 6 22.30 6.06 18.94
N ASN A 7 22.18 7.37 19.18
CA ASN A 7 22.24 7.97 20.53
C ASN A 7 23.42 7.46 21.39
N GLY A 8 24.60 7.34 20.78
CA GLY A 8 25.81 6.86 21.47
C GLY A 8 25.85 5.36 21.75
N SER A 9 24.81 4.61 21.36
CA SER A 9 24.75 3.15 21.49
C SER A 9 25.00 2.48 20.14
N LYS A 10 25.85 1.45 20.13
CA LYS A 10 26.10 0.64 18.94
C LYS A 10 25.07 -0.48 18.86
N TYR A 11 24.32 -0.54 17.76
CA TYR A 11 23.50 -1.70 17.42
C TYR A 11 24.25 -2.61 16.45
N GLU A 12 24.22 -3.92 16.71
CA GLU A 12 24.77 -4.94 15.82
C GLU A 12 23.78 -6.11 15.73
N GLY A 13 23.23 -6.36 14.53
CA GLY A 13 22.16 -7.37 14.38
C GLY A 13 21.61 -7.52 12.97
N HIS A 14 20.34 -7.92 12.85
CA HIS A 14 19.63 -8.05 11.59
C HIS A 14 18.58 -6.94 11.44
N CYS A 15 18.22 -6.59 10.21
CA CYS A 15 17.23 -5.54 9.94
C CYS A 15 15.90 -5.76 10.69
N ALA A 16 15.43 -7.01 10.79
CA ALA A 16 14.21 -7.31 11.54
C ALA A 16 14.32 -6.95 13.03
N GLY A 17 15.49 -7.19 13.64
CA GLY A 17 15.74 -6.84 15.04
C GLY A 17 15.84 -5.33 15.25
N LEU A 18 16.55 -4.63 14.37
CA LEU A 18 16.68 -3.16 14.44
C LEU A 18 15.29 -2.51 14.38
N LYS A 19 14.46 -2.97 13.44
CA LYS A 19 13.09 -2.50 13.27
C LYS A 19 12.16 -2.91 14.41
N GLY A 20 12.39 -4.06 15.04
CA GLY A 20 11.61 -4.47 16.21
C GLY A 20 11.84 -3.56 17.42
N VAL A 21 13.05 -3.01 17.57
CA VAL A 21 13.42 -2.14 18.69
C VAL A 21 13.08 -0.68 18.40
N TYR A 22 13.40 -0.21 17.20
CA TYR A 22 13.33 1.21 16.84
C TYR A 22 12.29 1.52 15.76
N GLY A 23 11.60 0.55 15.17
CA GLY A 23 10.58 0.83 14.15
C GLY A 23 11.14 1.22 12.77
N ASN A 24 10.24 1.69 11.90
CA ASN A 24 10.56 2.02 10.51
C ASN A 24 11.33 3.33 10.36
N PHE A 25 11.26 4.27 11.31
CA PHE A 25 11.93 5.57 11.17
C PHE A 25 13.45 5.43 11.06
N MET A 26 14.05 4.33 11.56
CA MET A 26 15.46 4.06 11.37
C MET A 26 15.85 3.97 9.90
N CYS A 27 14.93 3.66 8.99
CA CYS A 27 15.20 3.63 7.56
C CYS A 27 15.56 5.02 6.97
N TYR A 28 15.36 6.11 7.70
CA TYR A 28 15.82 7.45 7.31
C TYR A 28 17.29 7.72 7.69
N ASP A 29 17.93 6.83 8.44
CA ASP A 29 19.39 6.84 8.62
C ASP A 29 20.06 6.20 7.40
N GLU A 30 20.98 6.90 6.74
CA GLU A 30 21.62 6.46 5.49
C GLU A 30 22.23 5.04 5.61
N ALA A 31 22.86 4.73 6.74
CA ALA A 31 23.48 3.43 6.94
C ALA A 31 22.45 2.31 7.12
N VAL A 32 21.28 2.61 7.68
CA VAL A 32 20.17 1.65 7.76
C VAL A 32 19.44 1.56 6.42
N GLU A 33 19.26 2.68 5.73
CA GLU A 33 18.62 2.75 4.44
C GLU A 33 19.29 1.77 3.47
N ASP A 34 20.59 1.96 3.21
CA ASP A 34 21.34 1.15 2.26
C ASP A 34 21.32 -0.34 2.58
N TYR A 35 21.43 -0.68 3.88
CA TYR A 35 21.54 -2.06 4.32
C TYR A 35 20.20 -2.77 4.52
N CYS A 36 19.14 -2.04 4.83
CA CYS A 36 17.87 -2.62 5.26
C CYS A 36 16.66 -2.17 4.43
N CYS A 37 16.59 -0.92 3.98
CA CYS A 37 15.33 -0.32 3.56
C CYS A 37 15.28 0.09 2.08
N GLY A 38 16.37 0.65 1.54
CA GLY A 38 16.42 1.32 0.23
C GLY A 38 16.04 0.42 -0.96
N THR A 39 16.25 -0.89 -0.87
CA THR A 39 15.95 -1.83 -1.97
C THR A 39 14.68 -2.65 -1.76
N CYS A 40 14.05 -2.57 -0.58
CA CYS A 40 12.95 -3.46 -0.24
C CYS A 40 11.61 -2.74 -0.32
N GLY A 41 10.84 -3.02 -1.37
CA GLY A 41 9.53 -2.39 -1.61
C GLY A 41 8.53 -2.57 -0.45
N LYS A 42 8.66 -3.63 0.36
CA LYS A 42 7.83 -3.87 1.56
C LYS A 42 8.06 -2.86 2.69
N PHE A 43 9.15 -2.09 2.63
CA PHE A 43 9.47 -1.06 3.62
C PHE A 43 9.15 0.34 3.12
N HIS A 44 8.95 0.51 1.81
CA HIS A 44 8.50 1.76 1.26
C HIS A 44 6.99 1.93 1.43
N ALA A 45 6.56 2.98 2.12
CA ALA A 45 5.17 3.41 2.20
C ALA A 45 4.71 4.08 0.88
N GLY A 46 5.64 4.57 0.06
CA GLY A 46 5.30 5.24 -1.21
C GLY A 46 4.70 6.64 -1.06
N ILE A 47 4.73 7.19 0.15
CA ILE A 47 4.35 8.56 0.46
C ILE A 47 5.56 9.46 0.20
N LYS A 48 5.43 10.46 -0.67
CA LYS A 48 6.53 11.38 -0.97
C LYS A 48 6.89 12.20 0.28
N GLY A 49 8.16 12.18 0.66
CA GLY A 49 8.64 12.80 1.90
C GLY A 49 8.37 11.96 3.15
N CYS A 50 7.77 10.77 3.00
CA CYS A 50 7.55 9.78 4.04
C CYS A 50 7.74 8.38 3.48
N GLU A 51 8.87 8.20 2.80
CA GLU A 51 9.20 7.04 1.99
C GLU A 51 9.09 5.73 2.77
N TYR A 52 9.41 5.74 4.07
CA TYR A 52 9.36 4.60 4.98
C TYR A 52 8.25 4.68 6.03
N GLY A 53 7.36 5.68 5.91
CA GLY A 53 6.30 5.98 6.85
C GLY A 53 6.66 7.07 7.85
N ASP A 54 6.30 6.89 9.12
CA ASP A 54 6.56 7.89 10.17
C ASP A 54 8.07 8.11 10.38
N TRP A 55 8.50 9.36 10.38
CA TRP A 55 9.86 9.81 10.67
C TRP A 55 10.17 9.83 12.17
N TYR A 56 9.13 9.83 13.01
CA TYR A 56 9.29 9.89 14.45
C TYR A 56 8.66 8.67 15.12
N GLY A 57 9.46 7.95 15.90
CA GLY A 57 9.04 6.71 16.54
C GLY A 57 7.95 6.86 17.59
N HIS A 58 7.69 8.08 18.10
CA HIS A 58 6.70 8.33 19.15
C HIS A 58 5.45 9.04 18.63
N CYS A 59 5.14 8.97 17.33
CA CYS A 59 3.87 9.47 16.80
C CYS A 59 2.66 8.85 17.52
N ASN A 60 2.79 7.61 17.97
CA ASN A 60 1.77 6.85 18.71
C ASN A 60 1.71 7.17 20.23
N HIS A 61 2.55 8.05 20.76
CA HIS A 61 2.44 8.50 22.16
C HIS A 61 1.34 9.55 22.36
N PHE A 62 0.83 10.12 21.26
CA PHE A 62 -0.21 11.14 21.24
C PHE A 62 -1.43 10.63 20.45
N THR A 63 -2.57 11.28 20.61
CA THR A 63 -3.73 11.03 19.74
C THR A 63 -3.54 11.70 18.38
N GLN A 64 -4.21 11.20 17.35
CA GLN A 64 -4.17 11.81 16.01
C GLN A 64 -4.57 13.29 16.03
N ASP A 65 -5.63 13.64 16.76
CA ASP A 65 -6.12 15.01 16.85
C ASP A 65 -5.08 15.97 17.45
N GLU A 66 -4.26 15.49 18.39
CA GLU A 66 -3.20 16.28 19.03
C GLU A 66 -2.00 16.52 18.11
N ILE A 67 -1.60 15.49 17.34
CA ILE A 67 -0.33 15.52 16.62
C ILE A 67 -0.48 15.89 15.14
N CYS A 68 -1.56 15.47 14.47
CA CYS A 68 -1.65 15.54 13.01
C CYS A 68 -1.81 16.95 12.46
N TYR A 69 -2.35 17.88 13.25
CA TYR A 69 -2.44 19.27 12.83
C TYR A 69 -1.05 19.92 12.65
N TYR A 70 -0.09 19.60 13.53
CA TYR A 70 1.25 20.22 13.50
C TYR A 70 2.33 19.34 12.87
N PHE A 71 2.19 18.01 12.98
CA PHE A 71 3.26 17.05 12.67
C PHE A 71 2.85 16.02 11.62
N SER A 72 1.80 16.26 10.82
CA SER A 72 1.41 15.38 9.70
C SER A 72 2.54 15.07 8.71
N HIS A 73 3.52 15.96 8.57
CA HIS A 73 4.70 15.77 7.72
C HIS A 73 5.77 14.85 8.31
N ILE A 74 5.70 14.53 9.61
CA ILE A 74 6.63 13.64 10.33
C ILE A 74 5.91 12.33 10.70
N CYS A 75 4.65 12.44 11.12
CA CYS A 75 3.77 11.34 11.53
C CYS A 75 2.84 10.93 10.38
N CYS A 76 3.40 10.66 9.20
CA CYS A 76 2.66 10.41 7.98
C CYS A 76 1.71 9.21 8.05
N LEU A 77 2.19 8.00 8.35
CA LEU A 77 1.33 6.82 8.44
C LEU A 77 0.38 6.91 9.62
N PHE A 78 0.83 7.52 10.72
CA PHE A 78 -0.02 7.73 11.87
C PHE A 78 -1.19 8.66 11.55
N CYS A 79 -0.98 9.72 10.77
CA CYS A 79 -2.02 10.69 10.40
C CYS A 79 -2.80 10.33 9.14
N HIS A 80 -2.21 9.51 8.26
CA HIS A 80 -2.77 9.05 7.00
C HIS A 80 -2.62 7.52 6.88
N PRO A 81 -3.31 6.74 7.73
CA PRO A 81 -3.18 5.29 7.75
C PRO A 81 -3.62 4.64 6.43
N ASP A 82 -4.48 5.32 5.67
CA ASP A 82 -4.94 4.95 4.33
C ASP A 82 -3.82 4.96 3.27
N GLN A 83 -2.73 5.69 3.51
CA GLN A 83 -1.63 5.80 2.56
C GLN A 83 -0.60 4.67 2.63
N GLY A 84 -0.56 3.91 3.74
CA GLY A 84 0.43 2.84 3.93
C GLY A 84 0.16 1.54 3.17
N ASP A 85 -1.08 1.35 2.70
CA ASP A 85 -1.55 0.09 2.11
C ASP A 85 -1.74 0.16 0.57
N LEU A 86 -1.51 1.34 -0.01
CA LEU A 86 -1.69 1.64 -1.44
C LEU A 86 -0.73 0.87 -2.38
N ARG A 87 0.09 -0.04 -1.85
CA ARG A 87 0.92 -0.98 -2.65
C ARG A 87 0.73 -2.47 -2.36
N LEU A 88 0.04 -2.86 -1.28
CA LEU A 88 -0.41 -4.26 -1.12
C LEU A 88 -1.78 -4.47 -1.77
N SER A 89 -2.52 -3.38 -1.98
CA SER A 89 -3.80 -3.36 -2.69
C SER A 89 -3.67 -3.03 -4.18
N GLY A 90 -2.80 -3.74 -4.90
CA GLY A 90 -2.77 -3.71 -6.38
C GLY A 90 -2.30 -2.40 -7.04
N PRO A 91 -2.11 -2.41 -8.37
CA PRO A 91 -1.67 -1.23 -9.11
C PRO A 91 -2.72 -0.11 -8.97
N PRO A 92 -2.33 1.17 -9.13
CA PRO A 92 -3.30 2.21 -9.44
C PRO A 92 -4.09 1.71 -10.65
N SER A 93 -5.36 1.38 -10.45
CA SER A 93 -6.26 1.20 -11.59
C SER A 93 -6.13 2.47 -12.38
N GLY A 94 -5.56 2.33 -13.58
CA GLY A 94 -5.51 3.39 -14.55
C GLY A 94 -6.91 3.99 -14.59
N GLN A 95 -6.99 5.29 -14.35
CA GLN A 95 -7.95 6.08 -15.10
C GLN A 95 -7.39 6.11 -16.52
N ASP A 96 -7.53 4.95 -17.18
CA ASP A 96 -7.36 4.80 -18.60
C ASP A 96 -8.35 5.76 -19.23
N ALA A 97 -7.77 6.73 -19.91
CA ALA A 97 -8.35 7.29 -21.09
C ALA A 97 -8.83 6.13 -21.99
N SER A 98 -10.11 6.15 -22.35
CA SER A 98 -10.60 5.47 -23.54
C SER A 98 -11.85 6.18 -24.01
N ASP A 99 -11.64 7.02 -25.01
CA ASP A 99 -12.46 7.10 -26.21
C ASP A 99 -13.97 7.07 -26.03
N GLU A 100 -14.56 8.28 -26.06
CA GLU A 100 -15.85 8.48 -26.68
C GLU A 100 -15.81 7.92 -28.11
N ALA A 101 -16.26 6.68 -28.24
CA ALA A 101 -16.62 6.04 -29.50
C ALA A 101 -17.76 6.85 -30.16
N ARG A 102 -17.40 7.94 -30.83
CA ARG A 102 -18.30 8.68 -31.70
C ARG A 102 -18.54 7.85 -32.96
N THR A 103 -19.76 7.32 -33.03
CA THR A 103 -20.47 6.88 -34.24
C THR A 103 -19.87 5.70 -35.00
N ARG A 104 -20.23 4.51 -34.52
CA ARG A 104 -20.21 3.25 -35.28
C ARG A 104 -21.31 3.29 -36.35
N ASP A 105 -20.93 3.66 -37.57
CA ASP A 105 -21.58 3.20 -38.78
C ASP A 105 -21.56 1.66 -38.76
N ARG A 106 -22.72 1.02 -38.59
CA ARG A 106 -22.92 -0.39 -38.93
C ARG A 106 -24.40 -0.66 -39.17
N ARG A 107 -24.68 -0.82 -40.46
CA ARG A 107 -25.88 -1.38 -41.08
C ARG A 107 -26.50 -2.52 -40.27
N VAL A 108 -27.80 -2.40 -40.03
CA VAL A 108 -28.72 -3.49 -39.72
C VAL A 108 -28.80 -4.43 -40.93
N PRO A 109 -28.82 -5.75 -40.71
CA PRO A 109 -29.95 -6.49 -41.24
C PRO A 109 -30.59 -7.45 -40.25
N ALA A 110 -31.86 -7.68 -40.54
CA ALA A 110 -32.84 -8.50 -39.86
C ALA A 110 -32.36 -9.94 -39.58
N ASN A 111 -32.68 -10.43 -38.38
CA ASN A 111 -33.47 -11.66 -38.24
C ASN A 111 -33.96 -11.82 -36.80
N LEU A 112 -35.24 -11.51 -36.62
CA LEU A 112 -36.07 -11.94 -35.51
C LEU A 112 -36.41 -13.42 -35.68
N ARG A 113 -36.17 -14.23 -34.64
CA ARG A 113 -36.94 -15.43 -34.25
C ARG A 113 -36.36 -15.93 -32.92
N ALA A 114 -37.07 -15.76 -31.81
CA ALA A 114 -38.20 -16.56 -31.32
C ALA A 114 -37.73 -17.74 -30.44
N ASP A 115 -38.24 -17.73 -29.21
CA ASP A 115 -38.57 -18.85 -28.34
C ASP A 115 -37.58 -20.00 -28.13
N SER A 116 -37.18 -20.23 -26.87
CA SER A 116 -37.79 -21.32 -26.07
C SER A 116 -36.99 -21.64 -24.81
N LEU A 117 -37.67 -21.46 -23.67
CA LEU A 117 -37.83 -22.36 -22.54
C LEU A 117 -36.76 -23.44 -22.21
N ALA A 118 -36.41 -23.40 -20.92
CA ALA A 118 -36.27 -24.52 -19.99
C ALA A 118 -35.02 -25.42 -20.09
N THR A 119 -34.37 -25.64 -18.94
CA THR A 119 -34.50 -26.89 -18.17
C THR A 119 -33.52 -26.88 -16.98
N VAL A 120 -34.06 -27.02 -15.76
CA VAL A 120 -33.31 -27.36 -14.54
C VAL A 120 -33.30 -28.88 -14.40
N PRO A 121 -32.17 -29.51 -14.06
CA PRO A 121 -32.19 -30.80 -13.36
C PRO A 121 -31.60 -30.73 -11.93
N PRO A 122 -32.08 -31.59 -11.01
CA PRO A 122 -31.75 -31.55 -9.58
C PRO A 122 -30.43 -32.26 -9.20
N THR A 123 -29.82 -31.78 -8.11
CA THR A 123 -28.68 -32.39 -7.40
C THR A 123 -29.07 -33.67 -6.63
N PRO A 124 -28.22 -34.72 -6.61
CA PRO A 124 -28.50 -36.00 -5.94
C PRO A 124 -28.20 -36.01 -4.43
N SER A 125 -28.99 -36.83 -3.72
CA SER A 125 -28.93 -37.15 -2.27
C SER A 125 -27.63 -37.82 -1.84
N LEU A 126 -27.12 -37.43 -0.66
CA LEU A 126 -26.14 -38.19 0.12
C LEU A 126 -26.78 -39.44 0.75
N LYS A 127 -26.03 -40.55 0.74
CA LYS A 127 -26.22 -41.72 1.61
C LYS A 127 -25.33 -41.60 2.83
#